data_AF-A0A917S2J7-F1
#
_entry.id   AF-A0A917S2J7-F1
#
_cell.length_a   1.000
_cell.length_b   1.000
_cell.length_c   1.000
_cell.angle_alpha   90.00
_cell.angle_beta   90.00
_cell.angle_gamma   90.00
#
_symmetry.space_group_name_H-M   'P 1'
#
loop_
_entity.id
_entity.type
_entity.pdbx_description
1 polymer ?
#
loop_
_entity_poly.entity_id
_entity_poly.type
_entity_poly.pdbx_seq_one_letter_code
_entity_poly.pdbx_strand_id
1 'polypeptide(L)'
;MNIQQQGGQTSTNYAQPPAILSTKDCLYIEDMLSWNLDVIKKAHAFSLLCQDQDVVQAMNRTCQIHIRQYQTILNHLGKHVQAATNTTGGVLQ
;
A
#
# COMPACT_ATOMS: atom_id res chain seq x y z
N MET A 1 -23.81 -38.33 37.80
CA MET A 1 -24.52 -38.19 36.52
C MET A 1 -23.93 -36.98 35.82
N ASN A 2 -22.96 -37.21 34.93
CA ASN A 2 -22.12 -36.16 34.33
C ASN A 2 -22.78 -35.67 33.05
N ILE A 3 -23.25 -34.42 33.01
CA ILE A 3 -23.80 -33.80 31.80
C ILE A 3 -22.64 -33.07 31.12
N GLN A 4 -22.19 -33.63 29.99
CA GLN A 4 -21.11 -33.10 29.17
C GLN A 4 -21.67 -32.04 28.21
N GLN A 5 -21.19 -30.81 28.37
CA GLN A 5 -21.37 -29.69 27.43
C GLN A 5 -20.63 -29.98 26.11
N GLN A 6 -21.29 -29.70 24.98
CA GLN A 6 -20.63 -29.55 23.68
C GLN A 6 -21.16 -28.28 23.01
N GLY A 7 -20.39 -27.20 23.12
CA GLY A 7 -20.56 -25.99 22.33
C GLY A 7 -19.76 -26.11 21.04
N GLY A 8 -20.45 -26.33 19.91
CA GLY A 8 -19.84 -26.30 18.59
C GLY A 8 -19.76 -24.86 18.10
N GLN A 9 -18.55 -24.29 18.05
CA GLN A 9 -18.30 -23.04 17.32
C GLN A 9 -18.12 -23.37 15.82
N THR A 10 -19.13 -23.05 15.01
CA THR A 10 -19.03 -23.06 13.56
C THR A 10 -18.30 -21.79 13.09
N SER A 11 -17.09 -21.95 12.55
CA SER A 11 -16.36 -20.86 11.89
C SER A 11 -17.05 -20.50 10.58
N THR A 12 -17.80 -19.41 10.57
CA THR A 12 -18.37 -18.81 9.35
C THR A 12 -17.25 -18.16 8.54
N ASN A 13 -16.90 -18.77 7.40
CA ASN A 13 -15.95 -18.22 6.44
C ASN A 13 -16.72 -17.34 5.45
N TYR A 14 -16.59 -16.02 5.53
CA TYR A 14 -17.25 -15.09 4.62
C TYR A 14 -16.45 -14.97 3.32
N ALA A 15 -17.15 -14.95 2.19
CA ALA A 15 -16.53 -14.68 0.89
C ALA A 15 -15.88 -13.30 0.89
N GLN A 16 -14.56 -13.26 0.70
CA GLN A 16 -13.83 -12.01 0.53
C GLN A 16 -14.00 -11.52 -0.91
N PRO A 17 -14.14 -10.19 -1.12
CA PRO A 17 -14.23 -9.64 -2.46
C PRO A 17 -12.95 -9.90 -3.27
N PRO A 18 -13.06 -10.10 -4.60
CA PRO A 18 -11.90 -10.29 -5.47
C PRO A 18 -10.96 -9.09 -5.43
N ALA A 19 -9.64 -9.35 -5.48
CA ALA A 19 -8.60 -8.32 -5.46
C ALA A 19 -8.42 -7.63 -6.83
N ILE A 20 -9.51 -7.11 -7.40
CA ILE A 20 -9.53 -6.44 -8.71
C ILE A 20 -9.27 -4.95 -8.52
N LEU A 21 -8.36 -4.39 -9.32
CA LEU A 21 -8.19 -2.94 -9.46
C LEU A 21 -9.00 -2.46 -10.67
N SER A 22 -9.87 -1.47 -10.45
CA SER A 22 -10.57 -0.80 -11.54
C SER A 22 -9.67 0.25 -12.19
N THR A 23 -10.06 0.73 -13.38
CA THR A 23 -9.38 1.86 -14.05
C THR A 23 -9.31 3.10 -13.15
N LYS A 24 -10.36 3.36 -12.36
CA LYS A 24 -10.38 4.50 -11.43
C LYS A 24 -9.32 4.34 -10.34
N ASP A 25 -9.16 3.14 -9.80
CA ASP A 25 -8.14 2.85 -8.78
C ASP A 25 -6.73 3.07 -9.35
N CYS A 26 -6.48 2.60 -10.58
CA CYS A 26 -5.20 2.81 -11.26
C CYS A 26 -4.87 4.30 -11.44
N LEU A 27 -5.85 5.13 -11.83
CA LEU A 27 -5.66 6.58 -11.99
C LEU A 27 -5.34 7.27 -10.65
N TYR A 28 -6.03 6.88 -9.57
CA TYR A 28 -5.70 7.42 -8.24
C TYR A 28 -4.31 6.99 -7.77
N ILE A 29 -3.93 5.74 -8.02
CA ILE A 29 -2.61 5.24 -7.65
C ILE A 29 -1.51 5.95 -8.44
N GLU A 30 -1.71 6.20 -9.74
CA GLU A 30 -0.80 6.97 -10.58
C GLU A 30 -0.60 8.40 -10.04
N ASP A 31 -1.69 9.08 -9.69
CA ASP A 31 -1.65 10.41 -9.10
C ASP A 31 -0.88 10.41 -7.76
N MET A 32 -1.17 9.46 -6.87
CA MET A 32 -0.47 9.32 -5.59
C MET A 32 1.04 9.07 -5.79
N LEU A 33 1.42 8.23 -6.74
CA LEU A 33 2.84 7.96 -7.03
C LEU A 33 3.54 9.21 -7.58
N SER A 34 2.89 9.91 -8.50
CA SER A 34 3.41 11.14 -9.10
C SER A 34 3.59 12.24 -8.06
N TRP A 35 2.57 12.44 -7.21
CA TRP A 35 2.60 13.42 -6.13
C TRP A 35 3.74 13.15 -5.13
N ASN A 36 3.92 11.89 -4.71
CA ASN A 36 5.04 11.54 -3.82
C ASN A 36 6.40 11.87 -4.47
N LEU A 37 6.58 11.54 -5.75
CA LEU A 37 7.84 11.80 -6.45
C LEU A 37 8.15 13.30 -6.58
N ASP A 38 7.13 14.11 -6.86
CA ASP A 38 7.27 15.56 -6.96
C ASP A 38 7.62 16.21 -5.63
N VAL A 39 6.98 15.78 -4.53
CA VAL A 39 7.31 16.27 -3.19
C VAL A 39 8.73 15.88 -2.80
N ILE A 40 9.17 14.64 -3.07
CA ILE A 40 10.54 14.19 -2.82
C ILE A 40 11.55 15.11 -3.50
N LYS A 41 11.37 15.36 -4.81
CA LYS A 41 12.28 16.22 -5.59
C LYS A 41 12.33 17.63 -5.04
N LYS A 42 11.18 18.23 -4.73
CA LYS A 42 11.09 19.60 -4.22
C LYS A 42 11.65 19.74 -2.81
N ALA A 43 11.31 18.83 -1.90
CA ALA A 43 11.82 18.84 -0.54
C ALA A 43 13.35 18.69 -0.51
N HIS A 44 13.89 17.77 -1.32
CA HIS A 44 15.34 17.62 -1.47
C HIS A 44 16.00 18.87 -2.07
N ALA A 45 15.40 19.49 -3.10
CA ALA A 45 15.94 20.72 -3.64
C ALA A 45 15.95 21.86 -2.60
N PHE A 46 14.89 22.00 -1.80
CA PHE A 46 14.81 23.04 -0.78
C PHE A 46 15.74 22.79 0.41
N SER A 47 15.99 21.54 0.80
CA SER A 47 16.96 21.26 1.87
C SER A 47 18.39 21.70 1.51
N LEU A 48 18.72 21.82 0.22
CA LEU A 48 20.00 22.34 -0.26
C LEU A 48 20.05 23.87 -0.37
N LEU A 49 18.90 24.53 -0.49
CA LEU A 49 18.79 25.98 -0.70
C LEU A 49 18.59 26.75 0.61
N CYS A 50 18.04 26.10 1.64
CA CYS A 50 17.76 26.71 2.93
C CYS A 50 19.00 26.69 3.85
N GLN A 51 19.18 27.77 4.63
CA GLN A 51 20.25 27.89 5.63
C GLN A 51 19.78 27.55 7.04
N ASP A 52 18.49 27.79 7.31
CA ASP A 52 17.85 27.47 8.58
C ASP A 52 17.82 25.95 8.81
N GLN A 53 18.43 25.51 9.91
CA GLN A 53 18.61 24.10 10.22
C GLN A 53 17.29 23.38 10.50
N ASP A 54 16.31 24.06 11.12
CA ASP A 54 15.01 23.45 11.40
C ASP A 54 14.23 23.22 10.11
N VAL A 55 14.32 24.17 9.17
CA VAL A 55 13.74 24.02 7.83
C VAL A 55 14.38 22.86 7.07
N VAL A 56 15.72 22.76 7.09
CA VAL A 56 16.44 21.66 6.42
C VAL A 56 16.03 20.30 7.01
N GLN A 57 15.95 20.19 8.34
CA GLN A 57 15.50 18.98 9.03
C GLN A 57 14.06 18.61 8.65
N ALA A 58 13.15 19.60 8.60
CA ALA A 58 11.77 19.39 8.20
C ALA A 58 11.65 18.90 6.75
N MET A 59 12.45 19.46 5.83
CA MET A 59 12.48 19.03 4.43
C MET A 59 13.03 17.60 4.28
N ASN A 60 14.11 17.26 5.00
CA ASN A 60 14.67 15.92 5.00
C ASN A 60 13.67 14.88 5.54
N ARG A 61 12.96 15.21 6.63
CA ARG A 61 11.90 14.35 7.18
C ARG A 61 10.75 14.17 6.19
N THR A 62 10.33 15.25 5.54
CA THR A 62 9.27 15.23 4.52
C THR A 62 9.65 14.29 3.37
N CYS A 63 10.88 14.43 2.85
CA CYS A 63 11.43 13.56 1.82
C CYS A 63 11.37 12.08 2.22
N GLN A 64 11.82 11.73 3.43
CA GLN A 64 11.79 10.35 3.93
C GLN A 64 10.36 9.77 4.03
N ILE A 65 9.40 10.57 4.48
CA ILE A 65 7.99 10.14 4.57
C ILE A 65 7.45 9.80 3.19
N HIS A 66 7.67 10.66 2.19
CA HIS A 66 7.18 10.44 0.83
C HIS A 66 7.88 9.29 0.12
N ILE A 67 9.17 9.07 0.36
CA ILE A 67 9.88 7.88 -0.14
C ILE A 67 9.22 6.61 0.41
N ARG A 68 8.94 6.57 1.73
CA ARG A 68 8.29 5.42 2.37
C ARG A 68 6.89 5.19 1.81
N GLN A 69 6.10 6.25 1.64
CA GLN A 69 4.76 6.16 1.08
C GLN A 69 4.79 5.62 -0.36
N TYR A 70 5.70 6.13 -1.20
CA TYR A 70 5.89 5.65 -2.57
C TYR A 70 6.23 4.15 -2.62
N GLN A 71 7.22 3.72 -1.82
CA GLN A 71 7.60 2.31 -1.72
C GLN A 71 6.47 1.42 -1.20
N THR A 72 5.67 1.93 -0.25
CA THR A 72 4.52 1.21 0.29
C THR A 72 3.49 0.93 -0.81
N ILE A 73 3.13 1.95 -1.59
CA ILE A 73 2.19 1.81 -2.71
C ILE A 73 2.72 0.79 -3.74
N LEU A 74 3.99 0.89 -4.13
CA LEU A 74 4.60 -0.07 -5.07
C LEU A 74 4.58 -1.50 -4.55
N ASN A 75 4.85 -1.71 -3.26
CA ASN A 75 4.79 -3.05 -2.65
C ASN A 75 3.36 -3.61 -2.66
N HIS A 76 2.35 -2.78 -2.43
CA HIS A 76 0.96 -3.20 -2.54
C HIS A 76 0.60 -3.58 -3.98
N LEU A 77 0.98 -2.75 -4.97
CA LEU A 77 0.77 -3.06 -6.38
C LEU A 77 1.44 -4.38 -6.80
N GLY A 78 2.69 -4.61 -6.38
CA GLY A 78 3.41 -5.85 -6.67
C GLY A 78 2.67 -7.09 -6.15
N LYS A 79 2.09 -7.02 -4.94
CA LYS A 79 1.26 -8.11 -4.39
C LYS A 79 -0.02 -8.33 -5.19
N HIS A 80 -0.68 -7.25 -5.64
CA HIS A 80 -1.87 -7.36 -6.49
C HIS A 80 -1.58 -8.04 -7.83
N VAL A 81 -0.46 -7.69 -8.48
CA VAL A 81 -0.04 -8.33 -9.74
C VAL A 81 0.24 -9.82 -9.54
N GLN A 82 0.95 -10.19 -8.46
CA GLN A 82 1.23 -11.59 -8.13
C GLN A 82 -0.04 -12.40 -7.82
N ALA A 83 -1.01 -11.79 -7.14
CA ALA A 83 -2.28 -12.44 -6.86
C ALA A 83 -3.08 -12.71 -8.15
N ALA A 84 -3.08 -11.76 -9.10
CA ALA A 84 -3.76 -11.92 -10.38
C ALA A 84 -3.15 -13.01 -11.28
N THR A 85 -1.82 -13.19 -11.24
CA THR A 85 -1.16 -14.28 -11.98
C THR A 85 -1.49 -15.66 -11.41
N ASN A 86 -1.64 -15.77 -10.08
CA ASN A 86 -1.90 -17.06 -9.42
C ASN A 86 -3.32 -17.58 -9.65
N THR A 87 -4.32 -16.70 -9.79
CA THR A 87 -5.72 -17.10 -10.06
C THR A 87 -5.96 -17.57 -11.49
N THR A 88 -5.11 -17.17 -12.44
CA THR A 88 -5.27 -17.56 -13.86
C THR A 88 -4.67 -18.95 -14.16
N GLY A 89 -3.74 -19.44 -13.33
CA GLY A 89 -3.12 -20.76 -13.49
C GLY A 89 -3.97 -21.96 -13.01
N GLY A 90 -5.09 -21.72 -12.32
CA GLY A 90 -5.91 -22.77 -11.68
C GLY A 90 -7.19 -23.16 -12.41
N VAL A 91 -7.50 -22.55 -13.56
CA VAL A 91 -8.81 -22.72 -14.25
C VAL A 91 -8.79 -23.81 -15.33
N LEU A 92 -7.68 -24.55 -15.50
CA LEU A 92 -7.52 -25.59 -16.54
C LEU A 92 -7.23 -27.00 -16.00
N GLN A 93 -7.74 -27.38 -14.82
CA GLN A 93 -7.74 -28.79 -14.37
C GLN A 93 -9.16 -29.28 -14.07
#